data_AF-A0A2K9CHI5-F1
#
_entry.id   AF-A0A2K9CHI5-F1
#
_cell.length_a   1.000
_cell.length_b   1.000
_cell.length_c   1.000
_cell.angle_alpha   90.00
_cell.angle_beta   90.00
_cell.angle_gamma   90.00
#
_symmetry.space_group_name_H-M   'P 1'
#
loop_
_entity.id
_entity.type
_entity.pdbx_description
1 polymer ?
#
loop_
_entity_poly.entity_id
_entity_poly.type
_entity_poly.pdbx_seq_one_letter_code
_entity_poly.pdbx_strand_id
1 'polypeptide(L)'
;MANFLSTPVYKTQAKAADLGLEKLSRTQLFEVAASLFGYETNRILALRAGYLRETLARTDVGVFLDDYAAIRRAASLLHANDLPTTSARRYVEMMVDFIRQSIAAPVFMNEGLFLDEHLEPHIEPFFLEQLYENDEMLAAHAKVNVLCEFVECIETYPLSDIWKSRREWLVDCRVEILPKGKDGKSFGGGEYLLSQSQVAYAKLDRAIVSVHPRFAPAGAQAKRFHAGMGGEHIR
;
A
#
# COMPACT_ATOMS: atom_id res chain seq x y z
N MET A 1 17.32 21.67 -15.90
CA MET A 1 16.61 21.17 -14.69
C MET A 1 17.17 19.81 -14.33
N ALA A 2 17.66 19.63 -13.10
CA ALA A 2 18.07 18.32 -12.61
C ALA A 2 16.82 17.46 -12.33
N ASN A 3 16.76 16.27 -12.92
CA ASN A 3 15.69 15.30 -12.67
C ASN A 3 15.94 14.64 -11.31
N PHE A 4 14.91 14.42 -10.49
CA PHE A 4 15.04 13.73 -9.20
C PHE A 4 15.64 12.31 -9.34
N LEU A 5 15.51 11.71 -10.53
CA LEU A 5 16.10 10.42 -10.88
C LEU A 5 17.56 10.49 -11.35
N SER A 6 18.12 11.68 -11.61
CA SER A 6 19.48 11.81 -12.12
C SER A 6 20.52 11.20 -11.18
N THR A 7 20.38 11.40 -9.87
CA THR A 7 21.30 10.84 -8.87
C THR A 7 21.14 9.32 -8.73
N PRO A 8 19.92 8.76 -8.53
CA PRO A 8 19.73 7.32 -8.55
C PRO A 8 20.27 6.64 -9.81
N VAL A 9 19.92 7.14 -11.00
CA VAL A 9 20.37 6.55 -12.27
C VAL A 9 21.88 6.56 -12.42
N TYR A 10 22.53 7.67 -12.05
CA TYR A 10 23.98 7.76 -12.08
C TYR A 10 24.63 6.77 -11.11
N LYS A 11 24.14 6.68 -9.87
CA LYS A 11 24.65 5.74 -8.86
C LYS A 11 24.45 4.29 -9.29
N THR A 12 23.29 3.95 -9.85
CA THR A 12 23.04 2.61 -10.40
C THR A 12 24.01 2.28 -11.52
N GLN A 13 24.25 3.21 -12.45
CA GLN A 13 25.20 2.99 -13.55
C GLN A 13 26.62 2.78 -13.03
N ALA A 14 27.08 3.61 -12.09
CA ALA A 14 28.40 3.49 -11.48
C ALA A 14 28.55 2.16 -10.74
N LYS A 15 27.57 1.80 -9.89
CA LYS A 15 27.60 0.55 -9.14
C LYS A 15 27.54 -0.68 -10.04
N ALA A 16 26.75 -0.65 -11.10
CA ALA A 16 26.69 -1.73 -12.09
C ALA A 16 28.04 -1.92 -12.78
N ALA A 17 28.72 -0.83 -13.13
CA ALA A 17 30.06 -0.88 -13.70
C ALA A 17 31.09 -1.50 -12.75
N ASP A 18 31.05 -1.15 -11.47
CA ASP A 18 31.93 -1.71 -10.43
C ASP A 18 31.70 -3.22 -10.23
N LEU A 19 30.47 -3.69 -10.46
CA LEU A 19 30.08 -5.10 -10.36
C LEU A 19 30.34 -5.90 -11.64
N GLY A 20 30.92 -5.28 -12.68
CA GLY A 20 31.14 -5.91 -13.98
C GLY A 20 29.84 -6.27 -14.71
N LEU A 21 28.71 -5.66 -14.33
CA LEU A 21 27.43 -5.85 -15.02
C LEU A 21 27.48 -5.07 -16.35
N GLU A 22 27.34 -5.80 -17.46
CA GLU A 22 27.40 -5.24 -18.82
C GLU A 22 26.34 -4.13 -18.99
N LYS A 23 26.81 -2.94 -19.40
CA LYS A 23 26.29 -1.66 -18.93
C LYS A 23 25.06 -1.19 -19.72
N LEU A 24 23.88 -1.19 -19.09
CA LEU A 24 22.76 -0.38 -19.57
C LEU A 24 23.16 1.09 -19.60
N SER A 25 22.82 1.78 -20.69
CA SER A 25 23.05 3.23 -20.80
C SER A 25 22.20 4.01 -19.79
N ARG A 26 22.56 5.26 -19.48
CA ARG A 26 21.75 6.10 -18.58
C ARG A 26 20.33 6.27 -19.08
N THR A 27 20.16 6.48 -20.39
CA THR A 27 18.84 6.61 -21.02
C THR A 27 18.01 5.35 -20.80
N GLN A 28 18.60 4.16 -20.94
CA GLN A 28 17.93 2.89 -20.67
C GLN A 28 17.58 2.73 -19.18
N LEU A 29 18.47 3.14 -18.27
CA LEU A 29 18.18 3.14 -16.84
C LEU A 29 17.06 4.11 -16.46
N PHE A 30 16.93 5.24 -17.16
CA PHE A 30 15.77 6.12 -17.00
C PHE A 30 14.46 5.46 -17.45
N GLU A 31 14.47 4.60 -18.49
CA GLU A 31 13.30 3.82 -18.90
C GLU A 31 12.92 2.75 -17.85
N VAL A 32 13.92 2.14 -17.21
CA VAL A 32 13.70 1.23 -16.06
C VAL A 32 13.08 2.00 -14.90
N ALA A 33 13.63 3.17 -14.56
CA ALA A 33 13.08 4.02 -13.52
C ALA A 33 11.66 4.49 -13.85
N ALA A 34 11.36 4.84 -15.10
CA ALA A 34 10.00 5.16 -15.52
C ALA A 34 9.03 4.00 -15.25
N SER A 35 9.45 2.77 -15.56
CA SER A 35 8.66 1.57 -15.30
C SER A 35 8.42 1.34 -13.80
N LEU A 36 9.40 1.62 -12.93
CA LEU A 36 9.23 1.56 -11.47
C LEU A 36 8.11 2.49 -10.99
N PHE A 37 8.02 3.70 -11.54
CA PHE A 37 6.97 4.66 -11.20
C PHE A 37 5.65 4.42 -11.96
N GLY A 38 5.53 3.28 -12.66
CA GLY A 38 4.33 2.90 -13.41
C GLY A 38 4.12 3.68 -14.71
N TYR A 39 5.16 4.30 -15.28
CA TYR A 39 5.10 5.02 -16.55
C TYR A 39 5.55 4.15 -17.73
N GLU A 40 4.91 4.33 -18.89
CA GLU A 40 5.22 3.55 -20.09
C GLU A 40 6.59 3.91 -20.69
N THR A 41 7.01 5.17 -20.54
CA THR A 41 8.30 5.68 -21.03
C THR A 41 8.85 6.78 -20.13
N ASN A 42 10.17 6.96 -20.14
CA ASN A 42 10.83 8.09 -19.46
C ASN A 42 10.38 9.43 -20.01
N ARG A 43 10.01 9.52 -21.30
CA ARG A 43 9.47 10.76 -21.89
C ARG A 43 8.23 11.24 -21.12
N ILE A 44 7.31 10.34 -20.78
CA ILE A 44 6.08 10.70 -20.05
C ILE A 44 6.42 11.09 -18.60
N LEU A 45 7.30 10.32 -17.95
CA LEU A 45 7.75 10.65 -16.59
C LEU A 45 8.44 12.02 -16.54
N ALA A 46 9.30 12.33 -17.52
CA ALA A 46 10.04 13.59 -17.59
C ALA A 46 9.11 14.81 -17.68
N LEU A 47 7.96 14.69 -18.37
CA LEU A 47 6.94 15.75 -18.42
C LEU A 47 6.36 16.07 -17.03
N ARG A 48 6.42 15.12 -16.09
CA ARG A 48 5.91 15.25 -14.72
C ARG A 48 7.01 15.44 -13.68
N ALA A 49 8.28 15.54 -14.09
CA ALA A 49 9.42 15.53 -13.18
C ALA A 49 9.39 16.65 -12.13
N GLY A 50 8.89 17.85 -12.50
CA GLY A 50 8.72 18.96 -11.55
C GLY A 50 7.72 18.63 -10.45
N TYR A 51 6.53 18.21 -10.84
CA TYR A 51 5.45 17.79 -9.93
C TYR A 51 5.86 16.59 -9.06
N LEU A 52 6.50 15.58 -9.65
CA LEU A 52 7.00 14.41 -8.91
C LEU A 52 8.04 14.81 -7.87
N ARG A 53 8.99 15.68 -8.21
CA ARG A 53 10.00 16.15 -7.26
C ARG A 53 9.38 16.83 -6.04
N GLU A 54 8.38 17.69 -6.26
CA GLU A 54 7.67 18.37 -5.17
C GLU A 54 6.85 17.40 -4.34
N THR A 55 6.19 16.44 -4.99
CA THR A 55 5.35 15.46 -4.30
C THR A 55 6.21 14.49 -3.47
N LEU A 56 7.33 14.01 -3.99
CA LEU A 56 8.24 13.08 -3.31
C LEU A 56 9.01 13.71 -2.14
N ALA A 57 8.98 15.04 -2.01
CA ALA A 57 9.53 15.76 -0.87
C ALA A 57 8.54 15.90 0.30
N ARG A 58 7.26 15.54 0.11
CA ARG A 58 6.23 15.59 1.14
C ARG A 58 6.39 14.44 2.14
N THR A 59 5.96 14.69 3.37
CA THR A 59 5.99 13.70 4.47
C THR A 59 4.67 12.95 4.62
N ASP A 60 3.61 13.37 3.93
CA ASP A 60 2.26 12.81 3.98
C ASP A 60 1.95 11.88 2.78
N VAL A 61 2.99 11.34 2.14
CA VAL A 61 2.84 10.50 0.95
C VAL A 61 3.63 9.21 1.04
N GLY A 62 3.08 8.12 0.49
CA GLY A 62 3.76 6.86 0.29
C GLY A 62 4.03 6.62 -1.20
N VAL A 63 5.18 6.03 -1.50
CA VAL A 63 5.62 5.75 -2.89
C VAL A 63 5.68 4.25 -3.11
N PHE A 64 4.91 3.76 -4.08
CA PHE A 64 4.95 2.39 -4.54
C PHE A 64 5.85 2.27 -5.76
N LEU A 65 6.72 1.27 -5.80
CA LEU A 65 7.51 0.96 -6.99
C LEU A 65 7.13 -0.41 -7.55
N ASP A 66 6.85 -0.48 -8.85
CA ASP A 66 6.52 -1.71 -9.57
C ASP A 66 7.81 -2.41 -10.03
N ASP A 67 8.42 -3.20 -9.12
CA ASP A 67 9.62 -3.96 -9.45
C ASP A 67 9.38 -4.95 -10.58
N TYR A 68 8.23 -5.60 -10.64
CA TYR A 68 7.92 -6.58 -11.66
C TYR A 68 7.88 -5.95 -13.07
N ALA A 69 7.23 -4.80 -13.24
CA ALA A 69 7.28 -4.04 -14.48
C ALA A 69 8.70 -3.57 -14.81
N ALA A 70 9.45 -3.08 -13.82
CA ALA A 70 10.81 -2.61 -14.00
C ALA A 70 11.78 -3.74 -14.38
N ILE A 71 11.66 -4.92 -13.79
CA ILE A 71 12.48 -6.10 -14.08
C ILE A 71 12.23 -6.55 -15.52
N ARG A 72 10.98 -6.62 -15.95
CA ARG A 72 10.64 -6.94 -17.35
C ARG A 72 11.19 -5.90 -18.32
N ARG A 73 11.10 -4.62 -17.98
CA ARG A 73 11.71 -3.55 -18.79
C ARG A 73 13.22 -3.72 -18.88
N ALA A 74 13.90 -3.93 -17.75
CA ALA A 74 15.34 -4.13 -17.70
C ALA A 74 15.77 -5.35 -18.52
N ALA A 75 15.06 -6.48 -18.39
CA ALA A 75 15.32 -7.69 -19.17
C ALA A 75 15.15 -7.45 -20.67
N SER A 76 14.10 -6.74 -21.09
CA SER A 76 13.88 -6.38 -22.50
C SER A 76 15.00 -5.48 -23.05
N LEU A 77 15.48 -4.51 -22.26
CA LEU A 77 16.57 -3.61 -22.67
C LEU A 77 17.93 -4.33 -22.72
N LEU A 78 18.18 -5.25 -21.79
CA LEU A 78 19.37 -6.10 -21.80
C LEU A 78 19.36 -7.00 -23.05
N HIS A 79 18.23 -7.65 -23.34
CA HIS A 79 18.09 -8.47 -24.52
C HIS A 79 18.29 -7.69 -25.82
N ALA A 80 17.74 -6.48 -25.92
CA ALA A 80 17.92 -5.61 -27.10
C ALA A 80 19.37 -5.14 -27.31
N ASN A 81 20.21 -5.24 -26.28
CA ASN A 81 21.64 -4.96 -26.35
C ASN A 81 22.49 -6.24 -26.48
N ASP A 82 21.87 -7.40 -26.74
CA ASP A 82 22.52 -8.71 -26.76
C ASP A 82 23.19 -9.09 -25.42
N LEU A 83 22.67 -8.59 -24.29
CA LEU A 83 23.20 -8.82 -22.95
C LEU A 83 22.39 -9.86 -22.15
N PRO A 84 23.00 -10.55 -21.17
CA PRO A 84 22.30 -11.52 -20.32
C PRO A 84 21.16 -10.91 -19.50
N THR A 85 19.95 -11.45 -19.65
CA THR A 85 18.74 -10.97 -18.95
C THR A 85 18.70 -11.34 -17.46
N THR A 86 19.53 -12.29 -17.02
CA THR A 86 19.65 -12.74 -15.63
C THR A 86 20.04 -11.62 -14.66
N SER A 87 20.67 -10.55 -15.17
CA SER A 87 21.07 -9.38 -14.38
C SER A 87 19.96 -8.35 -14.16
N ALA A 88 18.80 -8.50 -14.81
CA ALA A 88 17.71 -7.51 -14.76
C ALA A 88 17.26 -7.18 -13.34
N ARG A 89 17.08 -8.22 -12.51
CA ARG A 89 16.68 -8.08 -11.10
C ARG A 89 17.69 -7.23 -10.32
N ARG A 90 18.98 -7.48 -10.51
CA ARG A 90 20.05 -6.77 -9.80
C ARG A 90 20.12 -5.30 -10.18
N TYR A 91 19.85 -4.95 -11.44
CA TYR A 91 19.72 -3.55 -11.87
C TYR A 91 18.57 -2.84 -11.16
N VAL A 92 17.42 -3.51 -11.04
CA VAL A 92 16.24 -2.95 -10.38
C VAL A 92 16.45 -2.80 -8.88
N GLU A 93 17.01 -3.80 -8.21
CA GLU A 93 17.33 -3.75 -6.78
C GLU A 93 18.25 -2.55 -6.46
N MET A 94 19.34 -2.38 -7.22
CA MET A 94 20.22 -1.22 -7.07
C MET A 94 19.51 0.11 -7.31
N MET A 95 18.63 0.19 -8.32
CA MET A 95 17.85 1.40 -8.60
C MET A 95 16.89 1.74 -7.45
N VAL A 96 16.19 0.74 -6.91
CA VAL A 96 15.28 0.89 -5.76
C VAL A 96 16.04 1.39 -4.54
N ASP A 97 17.19 0.81 -4.24
CA ASP A 97 18.02 1.22 -3.09
C ASP A 97 18.47 2.68 -3.22
N PHE A 98 18.94 3.09 -4.41
CA PHE A 98 19.34 4.48 -4.61
C PHE A 98 18.17 5.46 -4.67
N ILE A 99 16.98 5.04 -5.14
CA ILE A 99 15.76 5.85 -5.04
C ILE A 99 15.41 6.07 -3.58
N ARG A 100 15.35 5.00 -2.77
CA ARG A 100 15.08 5.06 -1.32
C ARG A 100 16.00 6.02 -0.58
N GLN A 101 17.28 6.04 -0.93
CA GLN A 101 18.26 6.94 -0.33
C GLN A 101 18.13 8.40 -0.83
N SER A 102 17.42 8.65 -1.92
CA SER A 102 17.37 9.95 -2.60
C SER A 102 16.05 10.69 -2.41
N ILE A 103 15.02 10.07 -1.84
CA ILE A 103 13.73 10.69 -1.58
C ILE A 103 13.37 10.59 -0.10
N ALA A 104 12.60 11.56 0.41
CA ALA A 104 12.18 11.59 1.81
C ALA A 104 10.96 10.71 2.07
N ALA A 105 10.05 10.61 1.09
CA ALA A 105 8.85 9.81 1.21
C ALA A 105 9.18 8.31 1.37
N PRO A 106 8.46 7.58 2.26
CA PRO A 106 8.63 6.14 2.42
C PRO A 106 8.31 5.38 1.12
N VAL A 107 9.11 4.34 0.85
CA VAL A 107 9.05 3.55 -0.39
C VAL A 107 8.64 2.12 -0.10
N PHE A 108 7.50 1.74 -0.66
CA PHE A 108 6.88 0.45 -0.52
C PHE A 108 7.01 -0.37 -1.80
N MET A 109 7.31 -1.66 -1.63
CA MET A 109 7.27 -2.67 -2.70
C MET A 109 6.06 -3.60 -2.54
N ASN A 110 5.41 -3.53 -1.38
CA ASN A 110 4.30 -4.38 -0.98
C ASN A 110 3.23 -3.49 -0.34
N GLU A 111 1.98 -3.66 -0.79
CA GLU A 111 0.80 -2.98 -0.26
C GLU A 111 0.56 -3.29 1.22
N GLY A 112 0.83 -4.52 1.68
CA GLY A 112 0.65 -4.91 3.08
C GLY A 112 1.48 -4.05 4.05
N LEU A 113 2.77 -3.84 3.76
CA LEU A 113 3.65 -3.00 4.60
C LEU A 113 3.13 -1.57 4.72
N PHE A 114 2.55 -1.02 3.65
CA PHE A 114 1.94 0.31 3.70
C PHE A 114 0.70 0.31 4.61
N LEU A 115 -0.15 -0.72 4.53
CA LEU A 115 -1.36 -0.82 5.35
C LEU A 115 -1.01 -1.02 6.83
N ASP A 116 -0.01 -1.83 7.15
CA ASP A 116 0.47 -2.01 8.52
C ASP A 116 0.95 -0.65 9.10
N GLU A 117 1.72 0.12 8.34
CA GLU A 117 2.26 1.40 8.80
C GLU A 117 1.25 2.56 8.82
N HIS A 118 0.27 2.57 7.91
CA HIS A 118 -0.58 3.74 7.64
C HIS A 118 -2.09 3.48 7.71
N LEU A 119 -2.53 2.24 7.87
CA LEU A 119 -3.93 1.90 8.13
C LEU A 119 -4.12 1.44 9.58
N GLU A 120 -3.32 0.48 10.03
CA GLU A 120 -3.47 -0.18 11.33
C GLU A 120 -3.64 0.79 12.52
N PRO A 121 -2.87 1.90 12.64
CA PRO A 121 -3.03 2.84 13.74
C PRO A 121 -4.39 3.56 13.79
N HIS A 122 -5.15 3.52 12.71
CA HIS A 122 -6.43 4.22 12.56
C HIS A 122 -7.65 3.28 12.67
N ILE A 123 -7.46 1.97 12.58
CA ILE A 123 -8.56 0.99 12.54
C ILE A 123 -9.37 1.04 13.84
N GLU A 124 -8.73 0.74 14.97
CA GLU A 124 -9.43 0.67 16.27
C GLU A 124 -10.12 2.00 16.64
N PRO A 125 -9.45 3.17 16.60
CA PRO A 125 -10.10 4.44 16.91
C PRO A 125 -11.34 4.69 16.05
N PHE A 126 -11.25 4.44 14.74
CA PHE A 126 -12.36 4.65 13.82
C PHE A 126 -13.56 3.75 14.16
N PHE A 127 -13.36 2.44 14.29
CA PHE A 127 -14.48 1.53 14.56
C PHE A 127 -15.08 1.72 15.95
N LEU A 128 -14.30 2.11 16.95
CA LEU A 128 -14.82 2.48 18.27
C LEU A 128 -15.68 3.75 18.20
N GLU A 129 -15.26 4.79 17.50
CA GLU A 129 -16.07 6.00 17.27
C GLU A 129 -17.40 5.65 16.58
N GLN A 130 -17.36 4.78 15.55
CA GLN A 130 -18.55 4.33 14.84
C GLN A 130 -19.55 3.58 15.74
N LEU A 131 -19.11 2.88 16.78
CA LEU A 131 -20.04 2.23 17.73
C LEU A 131 -20.93 3.22 18.48
N TYR A 132 -20.51 4.49 18.61
CA TYR A 132 -21.24 5.51 19.34
C TYR A 132 -22.00 6.47 18.43
N GLU A 133 -21.50 6.68 17.21
CA GLU A 133 -22.00 7.75 16.33
C GLU A 133 -22.77 7.26 15.10
N ASN A 134 -22.63 5.97 14.75
CA ASN A 134 -23.26 5.40 13.56
C ASN A 134 -24.49 4.56 13.95
N ASP A 135 -25.67 5.01 13.51
CA ASP A 135 -26.96 4.35 13.79
C ASP A 135 -26.98 2.86 13.36
N GLU A 136 -26.31 2.49 12.27
CA GLU A 136 -26.24 1.09 11.81
C GLU A 136 -25.44 0.23 12.80
N MET A 137 -24.31 0.76 13.25
CA MET A 137 -23.44 0.08 14.22
C MET A 137 -24.13 -0.05 15.57
N LEU A 138 -24.79 1.01 16.04
CA LEU A 138 -25.61 1.00 17.26
C LEU A 138 -26.74 -0.03 17.16
N ALA A 139 -27.46 -0.08 16.04
CA ALA A 139 -28.53 -1.04 15.82
C ALA A 139 -28.02 -2.49 15.78
N ALA A 140 -26.84 -2.74 15.21
CA ALA A 140 -26.21 -4.05 15.24
C ALA A 140 -25.73 -4.43 16.64
N HIS A 141 -25.10 -3.50 17.36
CA HIS A 141 -24.63 -3.68 18.73
C HIS A 141 -25.77 -3.99 19.70
N ALA A 142 -26.92 -3.33 19.55
CA ALA A 142 -28.11 -3.60 20.37
C ALA A 142 -28.66 -5.03 20.23
N LYS A 143 -28.26 -5.80 19.20
CA LYS A 143 -28.66 -7.20 19.02
C LYS A 143 -27.81 -8.18 19.82
N VAL A 144 -26.60 -7.79 20.22
CA VAL A 144 -25.76 -8.60 21.09
C VAL A 144 -26.07 -8.29 22.55
N ASN A 145 -26.02 -9.30 23.41
CA ASN A 145 -26.30 -9.18 24.84
C ASN A 145 -25.06 -8.80 25.66
N VAL A 146 -23.97 -8.44 24.99
CA VAL A 146 -22.66 -8.14 25.59
C VAL A 146 -22.11 -6.84 25.01
N LEU A 147 -21.44 -6.06 25.85
CA LEU A 147 -20.74 -4.87 25.39
C LEU A 147 -19.50 -5.28 24.58
N CYS A 148 -19.55 -5.04 23.27
CA CYS A 148 -18.38 -5.13 22.39
C CYS A 148 -17.61 -3.81 22.43
N GLU A 149 -16.30 -3.88 22.74
CA GLU A 149 -15.45 -2.70 22.98
C GLU A 149 -13.96 -2.90 22.59
N PHE A 150 -13.57 -4.09 22.10
CA PHE A 150 -12.21 -4.36 21.59
C PHE A 150 -12.26 -4.58 20.09
N VAL A 151 -11.44 -3.85 19.32
CA VAL A 151 -11.38 -4.00 17.86
C VAL A 151 -10.18 -4.85 17.48
N GLU A 152 -10.40 -5.90 16.71
CA GLU A 152 -9.35 -6.73 16.10
C GLU A 152 -9.49 -6.71 14.58
N CYS A 153 -8.42 -6.35 13.89
CA CYS A 153 -8.38 -6.41 12.43
C CYS A 153 -8.30 -7.87 11.97
N ILE A 154 -9.26 -8.30 11.17
CA ILE A 154 -9.31 -9.66 10.62
C ILE A 154 -8.58 -9.69 9.28
N GLU A 155 -8.92 -8.74 8.43
CA GLU A 155 -8.46 -8.74 7.04
C GLU A 155 -8.48 -7.31 6.47
N THR A 156 -7.43 -6.98 5.73
CA THR A 156 -7.39 -5.82 4.83
C THR A 156 -6.99 -6.27 3.45
N TYR A 157 -7.73 -5.89 2.43
CA TYR A 157 -7.37 -6.23 1.05
C TYR A 157 -7.73 -5.12 0.05
N PRO A 158 -6.93 -4.94 -1.01
CA PRO A 158 -7.19 -3.93 -2.02
C PRO A 158 -8.48 -4.26 -2.80
N LEU A 159 -9.43 -3.33 -2.82
CA LEU A 159 -10.62 -3.39 -3.68
C LEU A 159 -10.32 -2.90 -5.10
N SER A 160 -9.26 -2.09 -5.23
CA SER A 160 -8.82 -1.52 -6.50
C SER A 160 -7.33 -1.67 -6.66
N ASP A 161 -6.91 -1.87 -7.90
CA ASP A 161 -5.51 -1.98 -8.29
C ASP A 161 -4.87 -0.58 -8.21
N ILE A 162 -3.82 -0.45 -7.41
CA ILE A 162 -3.13 0.83 -7.16
C ILE A 162 -2.56 1.46 -8.44
N TRP A 163 -2.22 0.65 -9.44
CA TRP A 163 -1.64 1.10 -10.71
C TRP A 163 -2.69 1.50 -11.73
N LYS A 164 -3.90 0.95 -11.65
CA LYS A 164 -5.02 1.29 -12.54
C LYS A 164 -5.83 2.47 -12.01
N SER A 165 -5.89 2.61 -10.70
CA SER A 165 -6.66 3.65 -10.03
C SER A 165 -6.10 5.05 -10.29
N ARG A 166 -6.97 5.98 -10.67
CA ARG A 166 -6.56 7.33 -11.09
C ARG A 166 -6.72 8.41 -10.02
N ARG A 167 -7.71 8.26 -9.13
CA ARG A 167 -8.07 9.29 -8.13
C ARG A 167 -7.92 8.80 -6.72
N GLU A 168 -8.35 7.57 -6.45
CA GLU A 168 -8.34 6.99 -5.12
C GLU A 168 -7.97 5.53 -5.23
N TRP A 169 -7.18 5.04 -4.29
CA TRP A 169 -6.95 3.63 -4.07
C TRP A 169 -7.83 3.18 -2.91
N LEU A 170 -8.71 2.22 -3.20
CA LEU A 170 -9.70 1.67 -2.28
C LEU A 170 -9.24 0.34 -1.71
N VAL A 171 -9.42 0.18 -0.41
CA VAL A 171 -9.09 -0.99 0.41
C VAL A 171 -10.32 -1.34 1.23
N ASP A 172 -10.63 -2.63 1.36
CA ASP A 172 -11.63 -3.11 2.32
C ASP A 172 -10.94 -3.38 3.64
N CYS A 173 -11.51 -2.90 4.74
CA CYS A 173 -11.03 -3.16 6.09
C CYS A 173 -12.14 -3.87 6.87
N ARG A 174 -11.84 -5.08 7.36
CA ARG A 174 -12.77 -5.91 8.11
C ARG A 174 -12.24 -6.16 9.51
N VAL A 175 -13.10 -5.95 10.49
CA VAL A 175 -12.76 -6.07 11.90
C VAL A 175 -13.79 -6.91 12.65
N GLU A 176 -13.30 -7.53 13.70
CA GLU A 176 -14.11 -8.12 14.76
C GLU A 176 -14.13 -7.12 15.93
N ILE A 177 -15.33 -6.83 16.42
CA ILE A 177 -15.50 -6.03 17.64
C ILE A 177 -15.99 -6.98 18.73
N LEU A 178 -15.11 -7.22 19.69
CA LEU A 178 -15.21 -8.29 20.67
C LEU A 178 -15.55 -7.73 22.05
N PRO A 179 -16.25 -8.51 22.89
CA PRO A 179 -16.48 -8.17 24.28
C PRO A 179 -15.23 -8.41 25.13
N LYS A 180 -15.27 -7.84 26.34
CA LYS A 180 -14.25 -8.08 27.36
C LYS A 180 -14.37 -9.46 28.00
N GLY A 181 -13.26 -10.19 28.01
CA GLY A 181 -13.07 -11.44 28.73
C GLY A 181 -12.85 -11.24 30.23
N LYS A 182 -12.89 -12.35 30.98
CA LYS A 182 -12.68 -12.35 32.44
C LYS A 182 -11.27 -11.93 32.84
N ASP A 183 -10.30 -12.08 31.95
CA ASP A 183 -8.91 -11.66 32.10
C ASP A 183 -8.69 -10.18 31.69
N GLY A 184 -9.76 -9.50 31.27
CA GLY A 184 -9.72 -8.11 30.83
C GLY A 184 -9.27 -7.90 29.39
N LYS A 185 -9.07 -8.97 28.61
CA LYS A 185 -8.68 -8.93 27.19
C LYS A 185 -9.87 -9.22 26.27
N SER A 186 -9.68 -9.15 24.96
CA SER A 186 -10.70 -9.54 23.98
C SER A 186 -11.13 -11.00 24.16
N PHE A 187 -12.43 -11.27 24.00
CA PHE A 187 -13.01 -12.61 24.13
C PHE A 187 -13.68 -13.08 22.83
N GLY A 188 -12.98 -13.94 22.08
CA GLY A 188 -13.45 -14.55 20.82
C GLY A 188 -14.33 -15.80 20.97
N GLY A 189 -15.12 -15.93 22.05
CA GLY A 189 -15.89 -17.15 22.35
C GLY A 189 -17.40 -16.96 22.47
N GLY A 190 -17.93 -15.76 22.19
CA GLY A 190 -19.31 -15.38 22.46
C GLY A 190 -20.01 -14.62 21.33
N GLU A 191 -20.84 -13.65 21.69
CA GLU A 191 -21.44 -12.72 20.75
C GLU A 191 -20.46 -11.58 20.45
N TYR A 192 -20.44 -11.12 19.20
CA TYR A 192 -19.52 -10.11 18.71
C TYR A 192 -20.12 -9.36 17.52
N LEU A 193 -19.46 -8.29 17.08
CA LEU A 193 -19.79 -7.63 15.81
C LEU A 193 -18.75 -7.94 14.76
N LEU A 194 -19.20 -8.34 13.58
CA LEU A 194 -18.39 -8.31 12.38
C LEU A 194 -18.67 -7.00 11.67
N SER A 195 -17.66 -6.14 11.55
CA SER A 195 -17.78 -4.83 10.95
C SER A 195 -16.83 -4.65 9.78
N GLN A 196 -17.24 -3.83 8.82
CA GLN A 196 -16.44 -3.53 7.65
C GLN A 196 -16.56 -2.06 7.25
N SER A 197 -15.49 -1.51 6.70
CA SER A 197 -15.49 -0.18 6.09
C SER A 197 -14.56 -0.15 4.88
N GLN A 198 -14.96 0.60 3.86
CA GLN A 198 -14.09 0.93 2.75
C GLN A 198 -13.17 2.09 3.13
N VAL A 199 -11.88 1.94 2.83
CA VAL A 199 -10.85 2.95 3.09
C VAL A 199 -10.32 3.47 1.78
N ALA A 200 -10.32 4.79 1.62
CA ALA A 200 -9.82 5.47 0.43
C ALA A 200 -8.52 6.22 0.73
N TYR A 201 -7.51 6.00 -0.09
CA TYR A 201 -6.28 6.79 -0.15
C TYR A 201 -6.24 7.63 -1.41
N ALA A 202 -6.01 8.94 -1.30
CA ALA A 202 -5.91 9.80 -2.47
C ALA A 202 -4.71 9.44 -3.35
N LYS A 203 -4.92 9.27 -4.66
CA LYS A 203 -3.86 9.09 -5.66
C LYS A 203 -3.34 10.46 -6.09
N LEU A 204 -2.11 10.75 -5.68
CA LEU A 204 -1.41 11.99 -6.03
C LEU A 204 -0.68 11.84 -7.37
N ASP A 205 -0.22 10.64 -7.67
CA ASP A 205 0.36 10.26 -8.96
C ASP A 205 0.26 8.73 -9.17
N ARG A 206 0.77 8.19 -10.28
CA ARG A 206 0.68 6.74 -10.58
C ARG A 206 1.27 5.87 -9.48
N ALA A 207 2.44 6.26 -8.98
CA ALA A 207 3.18 5.56 -7.94
C ALA A 207 2.98 6.16 -6.54
N ILE A 208 2.22 7.26 -6.41
CA ILE A 208 2.20 8.05 -5.16
C ILE A 208 0.78 8.13 -4.60
N VAL A 209 0.63 7.76 -3.33
CA VAL A 209 -0.61 7.87 -2.56
C VAL A 209 -0.42 8.80 -1.36
N SER A 210 -1.49 9.40 -0.88
CA SER A 210 -1.56 9.96 0.48
C SER A 210 -1.38 8.85 1.52
N VAL A 211 -0.72 9.15 2.65
CA VAL A 211 -0.69 8.23 3.81
C VAL A 211 -1.92 8.35 4.70
N HIS A 212 -2.74 9.39 4.51
CA HIS A 212 -3.94 9.60 5.32
C HIS A 212 -5.12 8.76 4.79
N PRO A 213 -5.60 7.76 5.55
CA PRO A 213 -6.77 7.00 5.17
C PRO A 213 -8.04 7.84 5.35
N ARG A 214 -9.01 7.65 4.44
CA ARG A 214 -10.37 8.15 4.60
C ARG A 214 -11.34 6.98 4.63
N PHE A 215 -11.90 6.72 5.80
CA PHE A 215 -12.90 5.68 5.99
C PHE A 215 -14.28 6.13 5.50
N ALA A 216 -15.00 5.23 4.84
CA ALA A 216 -16.44 5.33 4.66
C ALA A 216 -17.15 4.94 5.97
N PRO A 217 -18.42 5.33 6.18
CA PRO A 217 -19.19 4.84 7.32
C PRO A 217 -19.14 3.32 7.43
N ALA A 218 -18.93 2.81 8.64
CA ALA A 218 -18.84 1.37 8.88
C ALA A 218 -20.22 0.71 8.79
N GLY A 219 -20.26 -0.49 8.22
CA GLY A 219 -21.39 -1.40 8.36
C GLY A 219 -21.10 -2.46 9.41
N ALA A 220 -22.13 -3.06 10.00
CA ALA A 220 -21.95 -4.14 10.98
C ALA A 220 -23.02 -5.22 10.94
N GLN A 221 -22.61 -6.40 11.40
CA GLN A 221 -23.49 -7.54 11.64
C GLN A 221 -23.21 -8.11 13.02
N ALA A 222 -24.28 -8.32 13.80
CA ALA A 222 -24.21 -9.10 15.02
C ALA A 222 -23.99 -10.58 14.71
N LYS A 223 -23.04 -11.19 15.42
CA LYS A 223 -22.62 -12.57 15.24
C LYS A 223 -22.51 -13.28 16.58
N ARG A 224 -22.59 -14.61 16.55
CA ARG A 224 -22.28 -15.49 17.70
C ARG A 224 -21.33 -16.59 17.27
N PHE A 225 -20.23 -16.77 18.00
CA PHE A 225 -19.31 -17.89 17.79
C PHE A 225 -20.03 -19.22 18.03
N HIS A 226 -19.98 -20.13 17.05
CA HIS A 226 -20.39 -21.52 17.19
C HIS A 226 -19.15 -22.41 17.23
N ALA A 227 -19.11 -23.35 18.18
CA ALA A 227 -18.02 -24.31 18.31
C ALA A 227 -17.94 -25.21 17.07
N GLY A 228 -17.09 -24.83 16.09
CA GLY A 228 -16.71 -25.68 14.95
C GLY A 228 -16.87 -25.08 13.56
N MET A 229 -17.63 -23.99 13.37
CA MET A 229 -17.76 -23.26 12.10
C MET A 229 -17.98 -21.77 12.39
N GLY A 230 -17.46 -20.87 11.54
CA GLY A 230 -17.50 -19.41 11.74
C GLY A 230 -18.88 -18.85 12.15
N GLY A 231 -18.87 -17.68 12.80
CA GLY A 231 -20.01 -17.17 13.57
C GLY A 231 -21.35 -17.08 12.82
N GLU A 232 -22.43 -17.46 13.52
CA GLU A 232 -23.80 -17.38 13.01
C GLU A 232 -24.35 -15.95 13.14
N HIS A 233 -25.16 -15.52 12.18
CA HIS A 233 -25.78 -14.20 12.20
C HIS A 233 -26.94 -14.11 13.18
N ILE A 234 -26.91 -13.11 14.07
CA ILE A 234 -28.02 -12.76 14.95
C ILE A 234 -28.97 -11.82 14.19
N ARG A 235 -30.23 -12.24 14.04
CA ARG A 235 -31.26 -11.49 13.30
C ARG A 235 -31.72 -10.25 14.05
#